data_AF-A0A7S1J1W4-F1
#
_entry.id   AF-A0A7S1J1W4-F1
#
_cell.length_a   1.000
_cell.length_b   1.000
_cell.length_c   1.000
_cell.angle_alpha   90.00
_cell.angle_beta   90.00
_cell.angle_gamma   90.00
#
_symmetry.space_group_name_H-M   'P 1'
#
loop_
_entity.id
_entity.type
_entity.pdbx_description
1 polymer ?
#
loop_
_entity_poly.entity_id
_entity_poly.type
_entity_poly.pdbx_seq_one_letter_code
_entity_poly.pdbx_strand_id
1 'polypeptide(L)'
;INVEYNQLDPLLRDVARAKGEEEKGDAADSTGNSPYPGNVNVLVFAVGSYADALEHSGGLVPEFINPKYTDATKTAFKKPTRLECMMQDFPKLLPAEAKVGFTCFDFRQLCFAPCKNNMVDAAAKSKDGLEADSASTAEHNSYMVQAKYLEKVGVQVGVLADAPTFGGITVERYPHVCLLPAFAVTRSEM
;
A
#
# COMPACT_ATOMS: atom_id res chain seq x y z
N ILE A 1 -4.92 -0.77 -14.30
CA ILE A 1 -4.66 -2.01 -13.53
C ILE A 1 -3.39 -1.84 -12.70
N ASN A 2 -3.19 -2.65 -11.66
CA ASN A 2 -1.98 -2.57 -10.83
C ASN A 2 -0.72 -2.81 -11.67
N VAL A 3 0.32 -2.01 -11.44
CA VAL A 3 1.66 -2.22 -11.98
C VAL A 3 2.59 -2.20 -10.77
N GLU A 4 3.36 -3.28 -10.57
CA GLU A 4 4.24 -3.36 -9.40
C GLU A 4 5.34 -2.29 -9.48
N TYR A 5 5.76 -1.77 -8.34
CA TYR A 5 6.74 -0.67 -8.24
C TYR A 5 8.07 -1.00 -8.94
N ASN A 6 8.46 -2.28 -8.97
CA ASN A 6 9.67 -2.76 -9.65
C ASN A 6 9.51 -2.87 -11.18
N GLN A 7 8.30 -2.72 -11.71
CA GLN A 7 7.97 -2.74 -13.13
C GLN A 7 7.60 -1.34 -13.66
N LEU A 8 7.00 -0.49 -12.81
CA LEU A 8 6.48 0.82 -13.22
C LEU A 8 7.57 1.75 -13.77
N ASP A 9 8.67 1.95 -13.05
CA ASP A 9 9.74 2.86 -13.50
C ASP A 9 10.36 2.45 -14.85
N PRO A 10 10.78 1.18 -15.07
CA PRO A 10 11.23 0.72 -16.38
C PRO A 10 10.18 0.89 -17.49
N LEU A 11 8.91 0.57 -17.19
CA LEU A 11 7.81 0.68 -18.14
C LEU A 11 7.61 2.13 -18.61
N LEU A 12 7.62 3.09 -17.68
CA LEU A 12 7.45 4.51 -18.01
C LEU A 12 8.60 5.03 -18.89
N ARG A 13 9.83 4.63 -18.59
CA ARG A 13 11.00 4.99 -19.41
C ARG A 13 10.92 4.43 -20.83
N ASP A 14 10.51 3.18 -20.98
CA ASP A 14 10.34 2.55 -22.28
C ASP A 14 9.23 3.22 -23.11
N VAL A 15 8.11 3.59 -22.47
CA VAL A 15 7.03 4.34 -23.12
C VAL A 15 7.51 5.73 -23.56
N ALA A 16 8.23 6.45 -22.71
CA ALA A 16 8.78 7.76 -23.05
C ALA A 16 9.76 7.66 -24.24
N ARG A 17 10.66 6.66 -24.23
CA ARG A 17 11.57 6.39 -25.34
C ARG A 17 10.82 6.11 -26.64
N ALA A 18 9.78 5.28 -26.60
CA ALA A 18 8.98 4.95 -27.76
C ALA A 18 8.25 6.17 -28.37
N LYS A 19 7.96 7.18 -27.54
CA LYS A 19 7.34 8.45 -27.96
C LYS A 19 8.34 9.54 -28.36
N GLY A 20 9.66 9.30 -28.19
CA GLY A 20 10.67 10.33 -28.39
C GLY A 20 10.64 11.45 -27.33
N GLU A 21 10.08 11.15 -26.16
CA GLU A 21 10.01 12.06 -25.01
C GLU A 21 11.24 11.87 -24.10
N GLU A 22 11.46 12.80 -23.16
CA GLU A 22 12.49 12.64 -22.13
C GLU A 22 12.20 11.38 -21.30
N GLU A 23 13.20 10.48 -21.14
CA GLU A 23 13.05 9.20 -20.43
C GLU A 23 12.87 9.38 -18.91
N LYS A 24 11.72 9.89 -18.50
CA LYS A 24 11.29 10.00 -17.11
C LYS A 24 10.60 8.71 -16.68
N GLY A 25 11.07 8.15 -15.57
CA GLY A 25 10.42 7.05 -14.88
C GLY A 25 9.30 7.53 -13.97
N ASP A 26 9.08 6.80 -12.86
CA ASP A 26 8.13 7.25 -11.85
C ASP A 26 8.77 8.37 -11.01
N ALA A 27 8.21 9.58 -11.11
CA ALA A 27 8.75 10.78 -10.49
C ALA A 27 7.67 11.51 -9.70
N ALA A 28 8.08 12.10 -8.57
CA ALA A 28 7.18 12.86 -7.72
C ALA A 28 6.60 14.09 -8.46
N ASP A 29 5.29 14.31 -8.28
CA ASP A 29 4.58 15.50 -8.74
C ASP A 29 4.74 16.68 -7.77
N SER A 30 3.94 17.74 -7.96
CA SER A 30 3.99 18.93 -7.10
C SER A 30 3.63 18.67 -5.63
N THR A 31 3.02 17.53 -5.31
CA THR A 31 2.70 17.10 -3.94
C THR A 31 3.82 16.29 -3.29
N GLY A 32 4.88 15.97 -4.05
CA GLY A 32 5.96 15.10 -3.57
C GLY A 32 5.66 13.60 -3.69
N ASN A 33 4.55 13.21 -4.33
CA ASN A 33 4.13 11.82 -4.49
C ASN A 33 4.14 11.39 -5.97
N SER A 34 4.14 10.08 -6.23
CA SER A 34 3.88 9.59 -7.59
C SER A 34 2.51 10.09 -8.08
N PRO A 35 2.37 10.50 -9.36
CA PRO A 35 1.09 10.85 -9.94
C PRO A 35 0.16 9.63 -10.10
N TYR A 36 0.67 8.42 -9.91
CA TYR A 36 -0.09 7.17 -9.96
C TYR A 36 -0.45 6.72 -8.53
N PRO A 37 -1.72 6.37 -8.26
CA PRO A 37 -2.14 5.97 -6.93
C PRO A 37 -1.53 4.62 -6.52
N GLY A 38 -1.06 4.54 -5.28
CA GLY A 38 -0.56 3.29 -4.70
C GLY A 38 -1.69 2.32 -4.37
N ASN A 39 -1.61 1.08 -4.85
CA ASN A 39 -2.55 0.02 -4.49
C ASN A 39 -2.14 -0.65 -3.18
N VAL A 40 -3.03 -0.60 -2.19
CA VAL A 40 -2.83 -1.15 -0.84
C VAL A 40 -3.35 -2.58 -0.68
N ASN A 41 -3.85 -3.19 -1.76
CA ASN A 41 -4.44 -4.53 -1.79
C ASN A 41 -5.69 -4.71 -0.91
N VAL A 42 -6.43 -3.63 -0.67
CA VAL A 42 -7.82 -3.68 -0.20
C VAL A 42 -8.71 -3.67 -1.45
N LEU A 43 -9.19 -4.86 -1.84
CA LEU A 43 -9.92 -5.07 -3.08
C LEU A 43 -11.42 -5.18 -2.80
N VAL A 44 -12.23 -4.40 -3.51
CA VAL A 44 -13.69 -4.40 -3.40
C VAL A 44 -14.26 -4.81 -4.75
N PHE A 45 -15.13 -5.83 -4.76
CA PHE A 45 -15.68 -6.41 -5.97
C PHE A 45 -17.21 -6.33 -5.98
N ALA A 46 -17.78 -6.09 -7.16
CA ALA A 46 -19.17 -6.44 -7.41
C ALA A 46 -19.28 -7.97 -7.48
N VAL A 47 -20.09 -8.57 -6.60
CA VAL A 47 -20.15 -10.03 -6.42
C VAL A 47 -20.47 -10.76 -7.73
N GLY A 48 -21.40 -10.25 -8.55
CA GLY A 48 -21.75 -10.86 -9.84
C GLY A 48 -20.56 -10.91 -10.80
N SER A 49 -19.89 -9.77 -11.02
CA SER A 49 -18.71 -9.72 -11.90
C SER A 49 -17.54 -10.57 -11.39
N TYR A 50 -17.41 -10.71 -10.06
CA TYR A 50 -16.42 -11.60 -9.46
C TYR A 50 -16.75 -13.08 -9.73
N ALA A 51 -18.01 -13.47 -9.52
CA ALA A 51 -18.48 -14.84 -9.77
C ALA A 51 -18.33 -15.23 -11.24
N ASP A 52 -18.73 -14.36 -12.16
CA ASP A 52 -18.62 -14.60 -13.60
C ASP A 52 -17.14 -14.81 -13.98
N ALA A 53 -16.25 -13.91 -13.56
CA ALA A 53 -14.82 -14.05 -13.84
C ALA A 53 -14.22 -15.32 -13.25
N LEU A 54 -14.64 -15.71 -12.04
CA LEU A 54 -14.20 -16.93 -11.37
C LEU A 54 -14.66 -18.19 -12.12
N GLU A 55 -15.91 -18.22 -12.58
CA GLU A 55 -16.46 -19.34 -13.37
C GLU A 55 -15.73 -19.48 -14.71
N HIS A 56 -15.48 -18.37 -15.41
CA HIS A 56 -14.81 -18.38 -16.71
C HIS A 56 -13.33 -18.76 -16.61
N SER A 57 -12.62 -18.30 -15.57
CA SER A 57 -11.18 -18.56 -15.42
C SER A 57 -10.86 -19.82 -14.63
N GLY A 58 -11.84 -20.42 -13.95
CA GLY A 58 -11.60 -21.48 -12.96
C GLY A 58 -10.77 -21.01 -11.76
N GLY A 59 -10.71 -19.70 -11.52
CA GLY A 59 -9.87 -19.08 -10.49
C GLY A 59 -8.41 -18.88 -10.88
N LEU A 60 -8.04 -19.18 -12.13
CA LEU A 60 -6.69 -18.91 -12.62
C LEU A 60 -6.50 -17.42 -12.88
N VAL A 61 -5.42 -16.88 -12.33
CA VAL A 61 -4.94 -15.51 -12.54
C VAL A 61 -3.58 -15.57 -13.23
N PRO A 62 -3.21 -14.56 -14.04
CA PRO A 62 -1.92 -14.56 -14.73
C PRO A 62 -0.74 -14.79 -13.78
N GLU A 63 0.13 -15.71 -14.16
CA GLU A 63 1.33 -16.06 -13.41
C GLU A 63 2.52 -15.21 -13.87
N PHE A 64 3.47 -15.03 -12.96
CA PHE A 64 4.75 -14.39 -13.21
C PHE A 64 5.85 -15.07 -12.38
N ILE A 65 7.08 -14.63 -12.59
CA ILE A 65 8.25 -15.10 -11.83
C ILE A 65 9.08 -13.91 -11.38
N ASN A 66 9.59 -13.93 -10.14
CA ASN A 66 10.45 -12.87 -9.58
C ASN A 66 11.76 -13.44 -9.02
N PRO A 67 12.69 -13.90 -9.88
CA PRO A 67 13.92 -14.52 -9.42
C PRO A 67 14.78 -13.51 -8.66
N LYS A 68 15.41 -13.96 -7.57
CA LYS A 68 16.44 -13.20 -6.87
C LYS A 68 17.80 -13.73 -7.32
N TYR A 69 18.61 -12.88 -7.94
CA TYR A 69 19.91 -13.25 -8.49
C TYR A 69 21.04 -12.99 -7.49
N THR A 70 22.15 -13.70 -7.65
CA THR A 70 23.37 -13.50 -6.84
C THR A 70 24.02 -12.14 -7.09
N ASP A 71 23.88 -11.64 -8.32
CA ASP A 71 24.51 -10.43 -8.82
C ASP A 71 23.75 -9.86 -10.03
N ALA A 72 24.27 -8.76 -10.58
CA ALA A 72 23.66 -8.03 -11.69
C ALA A 72 23.70 -8.76 -13.04
N THR A 73 24.49 -9.84 -13.21
CA THR A 73 24.53 -10.61 -14.47
C THR A 73 23.25 -11.42 -14.71
N LYS A 74 22.49 -11.68 -13.65
CA LYS A 74 21.24 -12.46 -13.67
C LYS A 74 21.38 -13.87 -14.24
N THR A 75 22.55 -14.50 -14.06
CA THR A 75 22.83 -15.85 -14.57
C THR A 75 22.64 -16.96 -13.52
N ALA A 76 22.72 -16.64 -12.22
CA ALA A 76 22.56 -17.58 -11.12
C ALA A 76 21.54 -17.08 -10.08
N PHE A 77 20.67 -17.98 -9.61
CA PHE A 77 19.71 -17.65 -8.57
C PHE A 77 20.37 -17.71 -7.18
N LYS A 78 20.09 -16.69 -6.35
CA LYS A 78 20.49 -16.65 -4.94
C LYS A 78 19.71 -17.65 -4.08
N LYS A 79 18.50 -18.03 -4.53
CA LYS A 79 17.62 -19.02 -3.92
C LYS A 79 16.67 -19.60 -4.98
N PRO A 80 16.15 -20.83 -4.82
CA PRO A 80 15.13 -21.37 -5.72
C PRO A 80 13.97 -20.39 -5.92
N THR A 81 13.47 -20.32 -7.16
CA THR A 81 12.36 -19.45 -7.56
C THR A 81 11.15 -20.31 -7.94
N ARG A 82 9.96 -19.70 -7.96
CA ARG A 82 8.69 -20.36 -8.27
C ARG A 82 7.81 -19.42 -9.09
N LEU A 83 6.80 -19.99 -9.74
CA LEU A 83 5.69 -19.21 -10.26
C LEU A 83 4.93 -18.55 -9.10
N GLU A 84 4.50 -17.33 -9.34
CA GLU A 84 3.71 -16.51 -8.41
C GLU A 84 2.53 -15.94 -9.19
N CYS A 85 1.43 -15.65 -8.51
CA CYS A 85 0.32 -14.87 -9.05
C CYS A 85 -0.09 -13.82 -8.01
N MET A 86 -0.77 -12.76 -8.47
CA MET A 86 -1.20 -11.67 -7.59
C MET A 86 -2.71 -11.59 -7.56
N MET A 87 -3.32 -11.53 -6.38
CA MET A 87 -4.78 -11.40 -6.26
C MET A 87 -5.32 -10.10 -6.90
N GLN A 88 -4.52 -9.04 -6.90
CA GLN A 88 -4.87 -7.77 -7.54
C GLN A 88 -4.75 -7.78 -9.07
N ASP A 89 -4.31 -8.88 -9.68
CA ASP A 89 -4.35 -9.08 -11.13
C ASP A 89 -5.73 -9.54 -11.62
N PHE A 90 -6.71 -9.70 -10.72
CA PHE A 90 -8.10 -9.97 -11.05
C PHE A 90 -8.67 -9.12 -12.21
N PRO A 91 -8.40 -7.80 -12.31
CA PRO A 91 -8.89 -7.00 -13.44
C PRO A 91 -8.46 -7.50 -14.83
N LYS A 92 -7.38 -8.29 -14.93
CA LYS A 92 -6.93 -8.91 -16.19
C LYS A 92 -7.87 -10.03 -16.67
N LEU A 93 -8.75 -10.52 -15.80
CA LEU A 93 -9.76 -11.54 -16.11
C LEU A 93 -11.07 -10.95 -16.62
N LEU A 94 -11.24 -9.63 -16.52
CA LEU A 94 -12.47 -8.95 -16.87
C LEU A 94 -12.50 -8.60 -18.37
N PRO A 95 -13.70 -8.52 -18.98
CA PRO A 95 -13.83 -8.02 -20.35
C PRO A 95 -13.38 -6.56 -20.44
N ALA A 96 -13.01 -6.10 -21.63
CA ALA A 96 -12.46 -4.76 -21.86
C ALA A 96 -13.44 -3.64 -21.45
N GLU A 97 -14.74 -3.90 -21.49
CA GLU A 97 -15.82 -2.98 -21.14
C GLU A 97 -16.08 -2.92 -19.63
N ALA A 98 -15.43 -3.78 -18.83
CA ALA A 98 -15.62 -3.80 -17.39
C ALA A 98 -15.15 -2.50 -16.73
N LYS A 99 -15.94 -2.02 -15.77
CA LYS A 99 -15.61 -0.82 -15.00
C LYS A 99 -14.67 -1.17 -13.85
N VAL A 100 -13.41 -0.78 -13.99
CA VAL A 100 -12.38 -0.93 -12.96
C VAL A 100 -11.91 0.45 -12.55
N GLY A 101 -11.91 0.72 -11.25
CA GLY A 101 -11.51 2.01 -10.70
C GLY A 101 -10.71 1.85 -9.41
N PHE A 102 -10.47 2.97 -8.74
CA PHE A 102 -9.80 3.03 -7.45
C PHE A 102 -10.47 4.09 -6.58
N THR A 103 -10.32 3.93 -5.27
CA THR A 103 -10.71 4.94 -4.28
C THR A 103 -9.45 5.39 -3.55
N CYS A 104 -9.13 6.68 -3.65
CA CYS A 104 -8.00 7.28 -2.94
C CYS A 104 -8.47 7.85 -1.59
N PHE A 105 -7.64 7.65 -0.56
CA PHE A 105 -7.81 8.27 0.74
C PHE A 105 -6.65 9.22 0.99
N ASP A 106 -6.96 10.45 1.39
CA ASP A 106 -5.94 11.47 1.68
C ASP A 106 -5.14 11.13 2.95
N PHE A 107 -5.78 10.44 3.89
CA PHE A 107 -5.17 10.02 5.14
C PHE A 107 -4.72 8.56 5.05
N ARG A 108 -3.44 8.36 4.73
CA ARG A 108 -2.83 7.04 4.51
C ARG A 108 -3.09 6.06 5.66
N GLN A 109 -2.94 6.49 6.91
CA GLN A 109 -3.07 5.63 8.09
C GLN A 109 -4.49 5.04 8.24
N LEU A 110 -5.49 5.63 7.60
CA LEU A 110 -6.86 5.10 7.55
C LEU A 110 -6.95 3.78 6.78
N CYS A 111 -6.19 3.63 5.69
CA CYS A 111 -6.29 2.48 4.79
C CYS A 111 -4.99 1.67 4.69
N PHE A 112 -3.88 2.17 5.23
CA PHE A 112 -2.58 1.50 5.16
C PHE A 112 -1.67 1.83 6.35
N ALA A 113 -1.70 0.96 7.35
CA ALA A 113 -0.79 0.96 8.49
C ALA A 113 -0.23 -0.45 8.74
N PRO A 114 0.54 -1.03 7.80
CA PRO A 114 0.99 -2.41 7.90
C PRO A 114 2.10 -2.59 8.94
N CYS A 115 2.16 -3.78 9.52
CA CYS A 115 3.31 -4.27 10.27
C CYS A 115 4.01 -5.34 9.43
N LYS A 116 4.96 -4.94 8.58
CA LYS A 116 5.63 -5.83 7.61
C LYS A 116 7.16 -5.83 7.68
N ASN A 117 7.75 -4.84 8.37
CA ASN A 117 9.19 -4.75 8.52
C ASN A 117 9.62 -5.19 9.93
N ASN A 118 10.76 -5.87 10.01
CA ASN A 118 11.45 -6.08 11.28
C ASN A 118 12.04 -4.74 11.80
N MET A 119 12.46 -4.70 13.06
CA MET A 119 12.95 -3.47 13.69
C MET A 119 14.17 -2.86 13.00
N VAL A 120 15.09 -3.69 12.48
CA VAL A 120 16.33 -3.22 11.85
C VAL A 120 16.03 -2.51 10.52
N ASP A 121 15.25 -3.16 9.66
CA ASP A 121 14.86 -2.60 8.36
C ASP A 121 13.95 -1.38 8.54
N ALA A 122 13.06 -1.42 9.53
CA ALA A 122 12.17 -0.32 9.87
C ALA A 122 12.93 0.91 10.39
N ALA A 123 13.94 0.74 11.24
CA ALA A 123 14.79 1.83 11.71
C ALA A 123 15.60 2.46 10.57
N ALA A 124 16.10 1.64 9.64
CA ALA A 124 16.77 2.15 8.43
C ALA A 124 15.83 3.01 7.58
N LYS A 125 14.60 2.53 7.32
CA LYS A 125 13.58 3.30 6.61
C LYS A 125 13.22 4.61 7.32
N SER A 126 13.01 4.55 8.64
CA SER A 126 12.68 5.73 9.45
C SER A 126 13.78 6.79 9.38
N LYS A 127 15.05 6.38 9.38
CA LYS A 127 16.20 7.29 9.21
C LYS A 127 16.19 8.01 7.85
N ASP A 128 15.71 7.33 6.81
CA ASP A 128 15.60 7.88 5.46
C ASP A 128 14.29 8.69 5.24
N GLY A 129 13.53 8.94 6.31
CA GLY A 129 12.26 9.65 6.25
C GLY A 129 11.12 8.85 5.61
N LEU A 130 11.29 7.53 5.47
CA LEU A 130 10.27 6.63 4.95
C LEU A 130 9.44 6.04 6.08
N GLU A 131 8.21 5.65 5.75
CA GLU A 131 7.32 4.92 6.67
C GLU A 131 7.98 3.62 7.13
N ALA A 132 8.09 3.47 8.45
CA ALA A 132 8.79 2.34 9.04
C ALA A 132 8.02 1.02 8.89
N ASP A 133 6.68 1.08 8.73
CA ASP A 133 5.77 -0.06 8.56
C ASP A 133 6.11 -1.25 9.49
N SER A 134 6.36 -0.95 10.77
CA SER A 134 6.73 -1.89 11.84
C SER A 134 5.60 -2.05 12.85
N ALA A 135 5.79 -2.92 13.85
CA ALA A 135 4.87 -3.07 14.96
C ALA A 135 4.67 -1.74 15.72
N SER A 136 5.75 -1.00 15.98
CA SER A 136 5.69 0.29 16.69
C SER A 136 4.85 1.32 15.92
N THR A 137 5.07 1.48 14.61
CA THR A 137 4.26 2.42 13.81
C THR A 137 2.82 1.95 13.64
N ALA A 138 2.58 0.65 13.45
CA ALA A 138 1.24 0.12 13.28
C ALA A 138 0.37 0.35 14.53
N GLU A 139 0.93 0.11 15.73
CA GLU A 139 0.25 0.39 16.98
C GLU A 139 -0.07 1.88 17.13
N HIS A 140 0.89 2.77 16.90
CA HIS A 140 0.68 4.21 17.07
C HIS A 140 -0.27 4.79 16.02
N ASN A 141 -0.22 4.28 14.78
CA ASN A 141 -1.19 4.62 13.73
C ASN A 141 -2.62 4.21 14.13
N SER A 142 -2.80 3.11 14.87
CA SER A 142 -4.13 2.72 15.36
C SER A 142 -4.70 3.73 16.36
N TYR A 143 -3.89 4.21 17.32
CA TYR A 143 -4.32 5.26 18.25
C TYR A 143 -4.57 6.60 17.54
N MET A 144 -3.71 6.95 16.58
CA MET A 144 -3.87 8.13 15.74
C MET A 144 -5.22 8.12 15.01
N VAL A 145 -5.56 7.03 14.34
CA VAL A 145 -6.83 6.90 13.60
C VAL A 145 -8.03 7.03 14.53
N GLN A 146 -7.99 6.41 15.70
CA GLN A 146 -9.05 6.51 16.72
C GLN A 146 -9.21 7.95 17.24
N ALA A 147 -8.10 8.64 17.52
CA ALA A 147 -8.11 10.06 17.88
C ALA A 147 -8.70 10.93 16.76
N LYS A 148 -8.34 10.66 15.49
CA LYS A 148 -8.90 11.36 14.33
C LYS A 148 -10.41 11.14 14.18
N TYR A 149 -10.94 9.97 14.52
CA TYR A 149 -12.40 9.78 14.55
C TYR A 149 -13.09 10.66 15.60
N LEU A 150 -12.53 10.73 16.81
CA LEU A 150 -13.04 11.60 17.87
C LEU A 150 -12.98 13.09 17.51
N GLU A 151 -11.89 13.53 16.87
CA GLU A 151 -11.78 14.91 16.34
C GLU A 151 -12.92 15.23 15.34
N LYS A 152 -13.33 14.27 14.50
CA LYS A 152 -14.42 14.45 13.52
C LYS A 152 -15.81 14.61 14.14
N VAL A 153 -15.98 14.25 15.42
CA VAL A 153 -17.22 14.47 16.19
C VAL A 153 -17.07 15.57 17.24
N GLY A 154 -16.00 16.37 17.16
CA GLY A 154 -15.81 17.59 17.95
C GLY A 154 -15.09 17.39 19.28
N VAL A 155 -14.64 16.18 19.59
CA VAL A 155 -13.82 15.92 20.79
C VAL A 155 -12.43 16.52 20.57
N GLN A 156 -11.94 17.24 21.58
CA GLN A 156 -10.61 17.83 21.55
C GLN A 156 -9.58 16.76 21.92
N VAL A 157 -9.08 16.07 20.89
CA VAL A 157 -7.97 15.11 20.98
C VAL A 157 -6.83 15.67 20.14
N GLY A 158 -5.60 15.57 20.64
CA GLY A 158 -4.43 16.12 19.95
C GLY A 158 -3.21 15.23 20.12
N VAL A 159 -2.17 15.55 19.35
CA VAL A 159 -0.86 14.92 19.44
C VAL A 159 -0.27 15.19 20.83
N LEU A 160 0.27 14.15 21.46
CA LEU A 160 1.00 14.28 22.72
C LEU A 160 2.37 14.90 22.45
N ALA A 161 2.85 15.72 23.39
CA ALA A 161 4.08 16.50 23.19
C ALA A 161 5.34 15.63 23.05
N ASP A 162 5.31 14.37 23.48
CA ASP A 162 6.42 13.44 23.35
C ASP A 162 6.39 12.65 22.04
N ALA A 163 7.53 12.62 21.35
CA ALA A 163 7.78 11.78 20.18
C ALA A 163 8.87 10.75 20.52
N PRO A 164 8.52 9.65 21.23
CA PRO A 164 9.50 8.68 21.65
C PRO A 164 10.09 7.93 20.46
N THR A 165 11.29 7.41 20.67
CA THR A 165 11.97 6.51 19.74
C THR A 165 12.00 5.10 20.31
N PHE A 166 11.47 4.14 19.57
CA PHE A 166 11.51 2.72 19.90
C PHE A 166 12.37 1.99 18.89
N GLY A 167 13.52 1.44 19.35
CA GLY A 167 14.41 0.67 18.48
C GLY A 167 14.86 1.43 17.23
N GLY A 168 15.08 2.75 17.33
CA GLY A 168 15.49 3.61 16.22
C GLY A 168 14.33 4.15 15.36
N ILE A 169 13.08 3.90 15.74
CA ILE A 169 11.88 4.37 15.04
C ILE A 169 11.20 5.44 15.89
N THR A 170 11.19 6.68 15.41
CA THR A 170 10.46 7.78 16.08
C THR A 170 8.99 7.72 15.68
N VAL A 171 8.10 7.77 16.66
CA VAL A 171 6.64 7.73 16.45
C VAL A 171 5.96 8.96 17.03
N GLU A 172 4.95 9.47 16.33
CA GLU A 172 4.02 10.45 16.89
C GLU A 172 3.06 9.76 17.85
N ARG A 173 2.82 10.36 19.02
CA ARG A 173 1.90 9.80 20.01
C ARG A 173 0.57 10.52 20.01
N TYR A 174 -0.48 9.72 20.17
CA TYR A 174 -1.83 10.15 20.49
C TYR A 174 -2.26 9.52 21.81
N PRO A 175 -3.31 10.05 22.48
CA PRO A 175 -3.94 9.37 23.59
C PRO A 175 -4.30 7.92 23.21
N HIS A 176 -4.07 6.98 24.13
CA HIS A 176 -4.32 5.55 23.89
C HIS A 176 -5.83 5.26 23.97
N VAL A 177 -6.54 5.64 22.91
CA VAL A 177 -7.98 5.44 22.76
C VAL A 177 -8.23 4.26 21.83
N CYS A 178 -9.13 3.37 22.23
CA CYS A 178 -9.62 2.27 21.40
C CYS A 178 -11.15 2.30 21.41
N LEU A 179 -11.76 2.75 20.31
CA LEU A 179 -13.19 2.65 20.12
C LEU A 179 -13.50 1.24 19.62
N LEU A 180 -14.22 0.47 20.43
CA LEU A 180 -14.62 -0.88 20.09
C LEU A 180 -15.80 -0.83 19.10
N PRO A 181 -15.98 -1.83 18.22
CA PRO A 181 -17.15 -1.91 17.34
C PRO A 181 -18.50 -1.87 18.09
N ALA A 182 -18.53 -2.33 19.34
CA ALA A 182 -19.72 -2.27 20.20
C ALA A 182 -20.07 -0.83 20.66
N PHE A 183 -19.15 0.12 20.50
CA PHE A 183 -19.38 1.54 20.76
C PHE A 183 -19.91 2.23 19.50
N ALA A 184 -19.14 2.23 18.41
CA ALA A 184 -19.50 2.81 17.13
C ALA A 184 -18.62 2.25 16.00
N VAL A 185 -19.19 2.07 14.80
CA VAL A 185 -18.47 1.71 13.57
C VAL A 185 -18.59 2.77 12.48
N THR A 186 -19.49 3.74 12.66
CA THR A 186 -19.71 4.88 11.77
C THR A 186 -19.76 6.19 12.55
N ARG A 187 -19.57 7.31 11.84
CA ARG A 187 -19.71 8.65 12.42
C ARG A 187 -21.09 8.92 13.03
N SER A 188 -22.16 8.34 12.47
CA SER A 188 -23.53 8.54 12.98
C SER A 188 -23.79 7.82 14.30
N GLU A 189 -22.95 6.84 14.65
CA GLU A 189 -23.04 6.10 15.91
C GLU A 189 -22.17 6.72 17.01
N MET A 190 -21.27 7.64 16.66
CA MET A 190 -20.40 8.40 17.58
C MET A 190 -21.06 9.72 18.00
#